data_AF-A0A7C1NKD2-F1
#
_entry.id   AF-A0A7C1NKD2-F1
#
_cell.length_a   1.000
_cell.length_b   1.000
_cell.length_c   1.000
_cell.angle_alpha   90.00
_cell.angle_beta   90.00
_cell.angle_gamma   90.00
#
_symmetry.space_group_name_H-M   'P 1'
#
loop_
_entity.id
_entity.type
_entity.pdbx_description
1 polymer ?
#
loop_
_entity_poly.entity_id
_entity_poly.type
_entity_poly.pdbx_seq_one_letter_code
_entity_poly.pdbx_strand_id
1 'polypeptide(L)'
;VLQIAEGYTVDLEDDVHDTLDNRTDPTWPTTWFAPILTGKGAFRDVYSVMANWGANHGAISYGHIGADLITLASMLRIPVCMHNVAAEALYRPSVWSSFGMDQEGADYRACAAYGPLYE
;
A
#
# COMPACT_ATOMS: atom_id res chain seq x y z
N VAL A 1 6.65 -4.22 -9.27
CA VAL A 1 5.32 -3.83 -8.77
C VAL A 1 5.47 -3.11 -7.43
N LEU A 2 4.48 -2.31 -7.01
CA LEU A 2 4.45 -1.58 -5.74
C LEU A 2 3.21 -1.94 -4.91
N GLN A 3 3.37 -2.03 -3.58
CA GLN A 3 2.29 -2.23 -2.60
C GLN A 3 2.20 -1.04 -1.64
N ILE A 4 0.99 -0.59 -1.32
CA ILE A 4 0.72 0.57 -0.48
C ILE A 4 -0.38 0.21 0.52
N ALA A 5 -0.20 0.53 1.79
CA ALA A 5 -1.25 0.38 2.81
C ALA A 5 -1.25 1.63 3.70
N GLU A 6 -2.25 2.48 3.54
CA GLU A 6 -2.49 3.62 4.44
C GLU A 6 -3.17 3.14 5.72
N GLY A 7 -2.86 3.80 6.83
CA GLY A 7 -3.30 3.40 8.16
C GLY A 7 -2.88 4.40 9.21
N TYR A 8 -2.98 3.98 10.46
CA TYR A 8 -2.60 4.79 11.62
C TYR A 8 -1.69 4.01 12.54
N THR A 9 -0.79 4.73 13.21
CA THR A 9 -0.18 4.24 14.44
C THR A 9 -1.24 4.22 15.53
N VAL A 10 -1.24 3.20 16.37
CA VAL A 10 -2.19 3.09 17.49
C VAL A 10 -1.43 2.99 18.81
N ASP A 11 -1.95 3.70 19.82
CA ASP A 11 -1.53 3.51 21.19
C ASP A 11 -2.38 2.40 21.80
N LEU A 12 -1.71 1.43 22.44
CA LEU A 12 -2.35 0.38 23.22
C LEU A 12 -2.30 0.76 24.70
N GLU A 13 -3.22 0.20 25.49
CA GLU A 13 -3.09 0.26 26.95
C GLU A 13 -1.77 -0.38 27.37
N ASP A 14 -1.11 0.19 28.38
CA ASP A 14 0.26 -0.19 28.79
C ASP A 14 0.40 -1.70 29.04
N ASP A 15 -0.57 -2.31 29.73
CA ASP A 15 -0.55 -3.73 30.05
C ASP A 15 -0.71 -4.62 28.80
N VAL A 16 -1.47 -4.17 27.81
CA VAL A 16 -1.60 -4.85 26.51
C VAL A 16 -0.31 -4.73 25.71
N HIS A 17 0.28 -3.52 25.63
CA HIS A 17 1.56 -3.32 24.97
C HIS A 17 2.66 -4.19 25.58
N ASP A 18 2.86 -4.09 26.89
CA ASP A 18 3.89 -4.83 27.62
C ASP A 18 3.73 -6.34 27.44
N THR A 19 2.49 -6.84 27.44
CA THR A 19 2.21 -8.27 27.23
C THR A 19 2.65 -8.75 25.84
N LEU A 20 2.44 -7.95 24.80
CA LEU A 20 2.76 -8.31 23.42
C LEU A 20 4.24 -8.08 23.09
N ASP A 21 4.82 -6.99 23.57
CA ASP A 21 6.18 -6.56 23.27
C ASP A 21 7.21 -7.50 23.92
N ASN A 22 7.02 -7.83 25.20
CA ASN A 22 7.89 -8.77 25.93
C ASN A 22 7.86 -10.20 25.34
N ARG A 23 6.83 -10.55 24.57
CA ARG A 23 6.70 -11.85 23.89
C ARG A 23 7.25 -11.87 22.47
N THR A 24 7.65 -10.71 21.96
CA THR A 24 8.20 -10.54 20.62
C THR A 24 9.69 -10.24 20.73
N ASP A 25 10.09 -8.97 20.84
CA ASP A 25 11.47 -8.54 20.98
C ASP A 25 11.53 -7.14 21.65
N PRO A 26 11.50 -7.05 22.99
CA PRO A 26 11.39 -5.78 23.71
C PRO A 26 12.65 -4.90 23.65
N THR A 27 13.70 -5.37 22.98
CA THR A 27 14.93 -4.58 22.76
C THR A 27 14.89 -3.80 21.45
N TRP A 28 13.88 -4.01 20.61
CA TRP A 28 13.71 -3.38 19.31
C TRP A 28 12.59 -2.34 19.35
N PRO A 29 12.62 -1.33 18.46
CA PRO A 29 11.54 -0.35 18.38
C PRO A 29 10.27 -0.99 17.79
N THR A 30 9.15 -0.82 18.48
CA THR A 30 7.83 -1.33 18.06
C THR A 30 6.97 -0.21 17.47
N THR A 31 6.22 -0.52 16.41
CA THR A 31 5.16 0.34 15.85
C THR A 31 3.90 -0.48 15.67
N TRP A 32 2.85 -0.19 16.43
CA TRP A 32 1.54 -0.81 16.25
C TRP A 32 0.78 -0.11 15.13
N PHE A 33 0.44 -0.85 14.07
CA PHE A 33 -0.14 -0.31 12.85
C PHE A 33 -1.53 -0.90 12.58
N ALA A 34 -2.51 -0.03 12.32
CA ALA A 34 -3.86 -0.40 11.91
C ALA A 34 -4.14 0.11 10.48
N PRO A 35 -4.25 -0.77 9.46
CA PRO A 35 -4.55 -0.35 8.09
C PRO A 35 -6.01 0.10 7.95
N ILE A 36 -6.25 1.09 7.09
CA ILE A 36 -7.60 1.46 6.67
C ILE A 36 -8.19 0.33 5.82
N LEU A 37 -9.33 -0.21 6.25
CA LEU A 37 -10.04 -1.26 5.54
C LEU A 37 -11.03 -0.68 4.53
N THR A 38 -11.17 -1.35 3.39
CA THR A 38 -12.12 -0.97 2.33
C THR A 38 -13.28 -1.96 2.21
N GLY A 39 -13.20 -3.09 2.92
CA GLY A 39 -14.17 -4.19 2.83
C GLY A 39 -14.03 -5.03 1.55
N LYS A 40 -13.00 -4.79 0.73
CA LYS A 40 -12.79 -5.45 -0.57
C LYS A 40 -11.34 -5.90 -0.74
N GLY A 41 -11.14 -6.96 -1.53
CA GLY A 41 -9.82 -7.44 -1.93
C GLY A 41 -8.88 -7.69 -0.74
N ALA A 42 -7.63 -7.24 -0.86
CA ALA A 42 -6.61 -7.36 0.18
C ALA A 42 -6.90 -6.53 1.44
N PHE A 43 -7.85 -5.58 1.38
CA PHE A 43 -8.21 -4.69 2.49
C PHE A 43 -9.60 -5.00 3.06
N ARG A 44 -10.06 -6.25 2.94
CA ARG A 44 -11.32 -6.71 3.55
C ARG A 44 -11.23 -6.83 5.08
N ASP A 45 -10.06 -7.21 5.60
CA ASP A 45 -9.73 -7.37 7.01
C ASP A 45 -8.21 -7.23 7.21
N VAL A 46 -7.77 -6.99 8.45
CA VAL A 46 -6.35 -6.74 8.77
C VAL A 46 -5.48 -7.95 8.43
N TYR A 47 -6.01 -9.16 8.63
CA TYR A 47 -5.32 -10.39 8.27
C TYR A 47 -5.01 -10.44 6.77
N SER A 48 -5.97 -10.06 5.93
CA SER A 48 -5.82 -10.06 4.47
C SER A 48 -4.76 -9.06 4.02
N VAL A 49 -4.59 -7.94 4.72
CA VAL A 49 -3.50 -6.98 4.43
C VAL A 49 -2.16 -7.66 4.66
N MET A 50 -1.97 -8.30 5.82
CA MET A 50 -0.74 -9.02 6.14
C MET A 50 -0.48 -10.20 5.18
N ALA A 51 -1.50 -11.01 4.89
CA ALA A 51 -1.38 -12.20 4.07
C ALA A 51 -1.07 -11.91 2.59
N ASN A 52 -1.38 -10.69 2.11
CA ASN A 52 -1.06 -10.27 0.74
C ASN A 52 0.22 -9.42 0.66
N TRP A 53 0.87 -9.11 1.79
CA TRP A 53 2.13 -8.37 1.77
C TRP A 53 3.25 -9.25 1.20
N GLY A 54 3.96 -8.75 0.19
CA GLY A 54 4.85 -9.56 -0.66
C GLY A 54 6.26 -9.80 -0.11
N ALA A 55 6.57 -9.30 1.08
CA ALA A 55 7.90 -9.40 1.70
C ALA A 55 7.80 -9.43 3.24
N ASN A 56 8.90 -9.71 3.93
CA ASN A 56 8.98 -9.61 5.40
C ASN A 56 9.25 -8.17 5.89
N HIS A 57 9.63 -7.26 5.00
CA HIS A 57 9.90 -5.84 5.31
C HIS A 57 8.83 -4.93 4.71
N GLY A 58 8.70 -3.74 5.28
CA GLY A 58 7.93 -2.62 4.74
C GLY A 58 8.62 -1.29 5.06
N ALA A 59 8.27 -0.24 4.35
CA ALA A 59 8.74 1.12 4.61
C ALA A 59 7.55 1.97 5.09
N ILE A 60 7.68 2.58 6.27
CA ILE A 60 6.65 3.42 6.87
C ILE A 60 7.02 4.89 6.66
N SER A 61 6.11 5.66 6.08
CA SER A 61 6.19 7.11 5.97
C SER A 61 5.12 7.76 6.84
N TYR A 62 5.44 8.90 7.44
CA TYR A 62 4.42 9.76 8.07
C TYR A 62 3.48 10.34 6.99
N GLY A 63 2.20 10.44 7.33
CA GLY A 63 1.14 10.93 6.45
C GLY A 63 0.57 9.88 5.49
N HIS A 64 -0.57 10.22 4.90
CA HIS A 64 -1.23 9.40 3.86
C HIS A 64 -0.78 9.87 2.48
N ILE A 65 0.35 9.33 2.04
CA ILE A 65 1.03 9.69 0.78
C ILE A 65 0.78 8.69 -0.35
N GLY A 66 -0.23 7.83 -0.22
CA GLY A 66 -0.50 6.76 -1.17
C GLY A 66 -0.80 7.29 -2.58
N ALA A 67 -1.56 8.38 -2.70
CA ALA A 67 -1.84 9.02 -3.98
C ALA A 67 -0.56 9.56 -4.66
N ASP A 68 0.37 10.12 -3.88
CA ASP A 68 1.66 10.61 -4.37
C ASP A 68 2.52 9.45 -4.89
N LEU A 69 2.56 8.34 -4.15
CA LEU A 69 3.27 7.13 -4.55
C LEU A 69 2.67 6.48 -5.80
N ILE A 70 1.34 6.47 -5.96
CA ILE A 70 0.67 5.98 -7.17
C ILE A 70 1.01 6.85 -8.38
N THR A 71 0.99 8.17 -8.20
CA THR A 71 1.37 9.13 -9.24
C THR A 71 2.82 8.87 -9.67
N LEU A 72 3.74 8.79 -8.70
CA LEU A 72 5.15 8.50 -8.96
C LEU A 72 5.35 7.14 -9.65
N ALA A 73 4.68 6.09 -9.18
CA ALA A 73 4.77 4.75 -9.76
C ALA A 73 4.32 4.75 -11.23
N SER A 74 3.27 5.50 -11.57
CA SER A 74 2.82 5.63 -12.97
C SER A 74 3.86 6.35 -13.86
N MET A 75 4.53 7.39 -13.34
CA MET A 75 5.64 8.06 -14.05
C MET A 75 6.82 7.10 -14.28
N LEU A 76 7.03 6.14 -13.39
CA LEU A 76 8.10 5.16 -13.49
C LEU A 76 7.66 3.84 -14.17
N ARG A 77 6.40 3.73 -14.57
CA ARG A 77 5.77 2.54 -15.16
C ARG A 77 5.92 1.29 -14.27
N ILE A 78 5.76 1.48 -12.97
CA ILE A 78 5.73 0.41 -11.98
C ILE A 78 4.26 0.14 -11.62
N PRO A 79 3.70 -1.05 -11.94
CA PRO A 79 2.31 -1.36 -11.60
C PRO A 79 2.11 -1.40 -10.09
N VAL A 80 1.00 -0.82 -9.61
CA VAL A 80 0.58 -0.87 -8.20
C VAL A 80 -0.33 -2.08 -8.01
N CYS A 81 0.18 -3.12 -7.35
CA CYS A 81 -0.52 -4.41 -7.23
C CYS A 81 -1.41 -4.53 -5.98
N MET A 82 -1.34 -3.55 -5.07
CA MET A 82 -2.15 -3.52 -3.85
C MET A 82 -2.17 -2.09 -3.30
N HIS A 83 -3.35 -1.48 -3.14
CA HIS A 83 -3.53 -0.22 -2.42
C HIS A 83 -4.93 -0.07 -1.81
N ASN A 84 -5.06 0.74 -0.76
CA ASN A 84 -6.35 1.16 -0.17
C ASN A 84 -6.68 2.65 -0.38
N VAL A 85 -5.88 3.35 -1.19
CA VAL A 85 -6.13 4.75 -1.58
C VAL A 85 -7.48 4.88 -2.27
N ALA A 86 -8.24 5.92 -1.92
CA ALA A 86 -9.55 6.21 -2.51
C ALA A 86 -9.45 6.44 -4.03
N ALA A 87 -10.46 5.97 -4.78
CA ALA A 87 -10.42 5.94 -6.25
C ALA A 87 -10.33 7.34 -6.87
N GLU A 88 -10.99 8.32 -6.25
CA GLU A 88 -11.00 9.72 -6.63
C GLU A 88 -9.64 10.44 -6.46
N ALA A 89 -8.76 9.89 -5.63
CA ALA A 89 -7.41 10.42 -5.43
C ALA A 89 -6.38 9.84 -6.42
N LEU A 90 -6.76 8.84 -7.22
CA LEU A 90 -5.87 8.22 -8.19
C LEU A 90 -5.57 9.20 -9.32
N TYR A 91 -4.31 9.61 -9.43
CA TYR A 91 -3.84 10.50 -10.48
C TYR A 91 -2.70 9.85 -11.26
N ARG A 92 -2.91 9.69 -12.56
CA ARG A 92 -1.98 9.06 -13.50
C ARG A 92 -2.01 9.82 -14.84
N PRO A 93 -1.01 9.65 -15.73
CA PRO A 93 -1.07 10.24 -17.06
C PRO A 93 -2.37 9.85 -17.79
N SER A 94 -2.98 10.80 -18.48
CA SER A 94 -4.31 10.64 -19.10
C SER A 94 -4.42 9.40 -20.01
N VAL A 95 -3.30 9.00 -20.63
CA VAL A 95 -3.24 7.84 -21.51
C VAL A 95 -3.56 6.50 -20.80
N TRP A 96 -3.40 6.40 -19.48
CA TRP A 96 -3.83 5.21 -18.71
C TRP A 96 -5.31 4.90 -18.92
N SER A 97 -6.16 5.92 -19.06
CA SER A 97 -7.60 5.74 -19.29
C SER A 97 -7.92 5.04 -20.61
N SER A 98 -7.03 5.13 -21.60
CA SER A 98 -7.18 4.42 -22.88
C SER A 98 -6.89 2.92 -22.77
N PHE A 99 -6.28 2.47 -21.66
CA PHE A 99 -6.04 1.06 -21.40
C PHE A 99 -7.20 0.36 -20.67
N GLY A 100 -8.27 1.07 -20.33
CA GLY A 100 -9.52 0.51 -19.80
C GLY A 100 -10.06 1.23 -18.58
N MET A 101 -11.31 0.90 -18.21
CA MET A 101 -12.00 1.51 -17.07
C MET A 101 -11.67 0.84 -15.72
N ASP A 102 -11.28 -0.44 -15.76
CA ASP A 102 -10.76 -1.14 -14.59
C ASP A 102 -9.37 -0.59 -14.25
N GLN A 103 -9.27 0.13 -13.14
CA GLN A 103 -8.10 0.93 -12.77
C GLN A 103 -6.83 0.09 -12.57
N GLU A 104 -6.96 -1.11 -12.03
CA GLU A 104 -5.84 -2.03 -11.83
C GLU A 104 -5.38 -2.61 -13.17
N GLY A 105 -6.30 -3.18 -13.95
CA GLY A 105 -5.98 -3.73 -15.26
C GLY A 105 -5.41 -2.70 -16.23
N ALA A 106 -5.92 -1.46 -16.20
CA ALA A 106 -5.39 -0.36 -16.99
C ALA A 106 -3.94 -0.03 -16.61
N ASP A 107 -3.61 -0.07 -15.32
CA ASP A 107 -2.25 0.17 -14.82
C ASP A 107 -1.25 -0.86 -15.32
N TYR A 108 -1.58 -2.15 -15.20
CA TYR A 108 -0.73 -3.23 -15.69
C TYR A 108 -0.52 -3.15 -17.20
N ARG A 109 -1.59 -2.91 -17.97
CA ARG A 109 -1.48 -2.83 -19.44
C ARG A 109 -0.68 -1.61 -19.88
N ALA A 110 -0.89 -0.44 -19.25
CA ALA A 110 -0.13 0.77 -19.56
C ALA A 110 1.36 0.61 -19.22
N CYS A 111 1.67 0.10 -18.01
CA CYS A 111 3.05 -0.15 -17.61
C CYS A 111 3.75 -1.15 -18.54
N ALA A 112 3.07 -2.23 -18.93
CA ALA A 112 3.61 -3.22 -19.86
C ALA A 112 3.83 -2.64 -21.27
N ALA A 113 2.94 -1.76 -21.75
CA ALA A 113 3.04 -1.17 -23.08
C ALA A 113 4.15 -0.12 -23.19
N TYR A 114 4.38 0.67 -22.13
CA TYR A 114 5.38 1.74 -22.14
C TYR A 114 6.76 1.32 -21.64
N GLY A 115 6.86 0.24 -20.86
CA GLY A 115 8.13 -0.22 -20.31
C GLY A 115 8.77 0.77 -19.34
N PRO A 116 9.95 0.41 -18.79
CA PRO A 116 10.68 1.30 -17.90
C PRO A 116 11.21 2.53 -18.64
N LEU A 117 11.40 3.63 -17.91
CA LEU A 117 11.67 4.94 -18.52
C LEU A 117 13.01 5.06 -19.27
N TYR A 118 13.99 4.21 -18.96
CA TYR A 118 15.37 4.34 -19.43
C TYR A 118 15.90 3.09 -20.16
N GLU A 119 15.02 2.22 -20.65
CA GLU A 119 15.39 1.12 -21.55
C GLU A 119 15.26 1.51 -23.03
#